data_AF-A0A971HR39-F1
#
_entry.id   AF-A0A971HR39-F1
#
_cell.length_a   1.000
_cell.length_b   1.000
_cell.length_c   1.000
_cell.angle_alpha   90.00
_cell.angle_beta   90.00
_cell.angle_gamma   90.00
#
_symmetry.space_group_name_H-M   'P 1'
#
loop_
_entity.id
_entity.type
_entity.pdbx_description
1 polymer ?
#
loop_
_entity_poly.entity_id
_entity_poly.type
_entity_poly.pdbx_seq_one_letter_code
_entity_poly.pdbx_strand_id
1 'polypeptide(L)'
;MTRIITDMAGREVEIPNKISRIYAPSPYGSAILASIAPDLMVGTMLPIEAEAKKFLPSSLHNLPVIGKYSETQAIMDARVDLILLWAEKAAPFHKKSEQALTPLGIPFIYAVLKDLVDLRDYAPIYRFLGKIIGRESEGELRALYCESVIEKAEKIVNKVHPRERPRVYYA
;
A
#
# COMPACT_ATOMS: atom_id res chain seq x y z
N MET A 1 -1.70 -6.47 23.55
CA MET A 1 -1.35 -5.04 23.77
C MET A 1 -1.55 -4.29 22.47
N THR A 2 -2.18 -3.12 22.55
CA THR A 2 -2.52 -2.25 21.43
C THR A 2 -1.83 -0.89 21.59
N ARG A 3 -1.80 -0.11 20.51
CA ARG A 3 -1.37 1.29 20.49
C ARG A 3 -2.27 2.12 19.59
N ILE A 4 -2.44 3.39 19.92
CA ILE A 4 -3.12 4.36 19.06
C ILE A 4 -2.10 4.98 18.11
N ILE A 5 -2.47 5.08 16.84
CA ILE A 5 -1.73 5.80 15.81
C ILE A 5 -2.65 6.81 15.12
N THR A 6 -2.06 7.78 14.45
CA THR A 6 -2.78 8.61 13.46
C THR A 6 -2.47 8.07 12.07
N ASP A 7 -3.51 7.66 11.31
CA ASP A 7 -3.32 7.18 9.94
C ASP A 7 -3.17 8.34 8.93
N MET A 8 -2.90 8.02 7.66
CA MET A 8 -2.68 9.07 6.65
C MET A 8 -3.96 9.83 6.26
N ALA A 9 -5.14 9.36 6.69
CA ALA A 9 -6.41 10.08 6.57
C ALA A 9 -6.70 10.95 7.81
N GLY A 10 -5.78 11.01 8.78
CA GLY A 10 -5.90 11.84 9.99
C GLY A 10 -6.76 11.22 11.08
N ARG A 11 -7.09 9.92 11.00
CA ARG A 11 -7.89 9.22 12.01
C ARG A 11 -7.00 8.67 13.11
N GLU A 12 -7.48 8.75 14.35
CA GLU A 12 -6.92 7.94 15.44
C GLU A 12 -7.44 6.50 15.32
N VAL A 13 -6.53 5.54 15.24
CA VAL A 13 -6.85 4.11 15.07
C VAL A 13 -6.08 3.31 16.11
N GLU A 14 -6.79 2.47 16.86
CA GLU A 14 -6.18 1.49 17.75
C GLU A 14 -5.75 0.26 16.93
N ILE A 15 -4.46 -0.07 17.00
CA ILE A 15 -3.86 -1.21 16.28
C ILE A 15 -3.09 -2.13 17.24
N PRO A 16 -2.87 -3.41 16.90
CA PRO A 16 -1.98 -4.28 17.67
C PRO A 16 -0.55 -3.74 17.72
N ASN A 17 0.14 -3.93 18.85
CA ASN A 17 1.57 -3.57 18.95
C ASN A 17 2.46 -4.41 18.03
N LYS A 18 2.06 -5.67 17.80
CA LYS A 18 2.73 -6.58 16.89
C LYS A 18 1.77 -6.95 15.77
N ILE A 19 2.13 -6.60 14.55
CA ILE A 19 1.38 -6.91 13.34
C ILE A 19 2.14 -7.99 12.60
N SER A 20 1.49 -9.11 12.34
CA SER A 20 2.06 -10.26 11.63
C SER A 20 1.27 -10.64 10.37
N ARG A 21 0.04 -10.14 10.25
CA ARG A 21 -0.92 -10.54 9.22
C ARG A 21 -1.63 -9.31 8.66
N ILE A 22 -1.25 -8.89 7.46
CA ILE A 22 -1.79 -7.70 6.79
C ILE A 22 -2.51 -8.12 5.52
N TYR A 23 -3.66 -7.50 5.28
CA TYR A 23 -4.37 -7.62 4.01
C TYR A 23 -4.64 -6.25 3.38
N ALA A 24 -4.49 -6.15 2.06
CA ALA A 24 -4.77 -4.94 1.30
C ALA A 24 -5.73 -5.22 0.13
N PRO A 25 -7.03 -4.88 0.24
CA PRO A 25 -8.02 -5.09 -0.82
C PRO A 25 -7.93 -4.03 -1.93
N SER A 26 -6.72 -3.77 -2.41
CA SER A 26 -6.39 -2.83 -3.49
C SER A 26 -5.13 -3.30 -4.21
N PRO A 27 -5.03 -3.17 -5.56
CA PRO A 27 -3.79 -3.51 -6.28
C PRO A 27 -2.61 -2.65 -5.81
N TYR A 28 -2.84 -1.36 -5.53
CA TYR A 28 -1.80 -0.45 -5.06
C TYR A 28 -1.33 -0.80 -3.64
N GLY A 29 -2.28 -1.09 -2.74
CA GLY A 29 -1.98 -1.53 -1.38
C GLY A 29 -1.27 -2.88 -1.33
N SER A 30 -1.67 -3.82 -2.21
CA SER A 30 -1.00 -5.11 -2.36
C SER A 30 0.42 -4.95 -2.87
N ALA A 31 0.64 -4.12 -3.90
CA ALA A 31 1.95 -3.89 -4.49
C ALA A 31 2.92 -3.24 -3.49
N ILE A 32 2.48 -2.23 -2.74
CA ILE A 32 3.36 -1.58 -1.78
C ILE A 32 3.74 -2.52 -0.63
N LEU A 33 2.79 -3.32 -0.11
CA LEU A 33 3.08 -4.31 0.91
C LEU A 33 4.04 -5.38 0.42
N ALA A 34 3.86 -5.87 -0.82
CA ALA A 34 4.77 -6.84 -1.42
C ALA A 34 6.21 -6.31 -1.51
N SER A 35 6.41 -4.99 -1.62
CA SER A 35 7.72 -4.37 -1.78
C SER A 35 8.48 -4.08 -0.47
N ILE A 36 7.76 -3.97 0.67
CA ILE A 36 8.33 -3.65 1.99
C ILE A 36 8.19 -4.79 3.01
N ALA A 37 7.10 -5.54 2.94
CA ALA A 37 6.76 -6.59 3.90
C ALA A 37 5.96 -7.75 3.29
N PRO A 38 6.50 -8.43 2.27
CA PRO A 38 5.83 -9.55 1.61
C PRO A 38 5.56 -10.73 2.54
N ASP A 39 6.31 -10.86 3.63
CA ASP A 39 6.14 -11.90 4.64
C ASP A 39 4.99 -11.63 5.62
N LEU A 40 4.48 -10.39 5.70
CA LEU A 40 3.31 -10.04 6.49
C LEU A 40 2.00 -10.22 5.72
N MET A 41 2.06 -10.40 4.40
CA MET A 41 0.86 -10.55 3.57
C MET A 41 0.22 -11.93 3.77
N VAL A 42 -1.10 -11.96 3.97
CA VAL A 42 -1.84 -13.23 4.18
C VAL A 42 -2.71 -13.66 3.01
N GLY A 43 -2.82 -12.81 1.99
CA GLY A 43 -3.63 -13.06 0.81
C GLY A 43 -3.42 -11.99 -0.23
N THR A 44 -3.83 -12.27 -1.46
CA THR A 44 -3.80 -11.31 -2.57
C THR A 44 -5.21 -10.91 -2.99
N MET A 45 -5.33 -9.71 -3.56
CA MET A 45 -6.59 -9.27 -4.16
C MET A 45 -6.88 -10.00 -5.48
N LEU A 46 -5.83 -10.29 -6.25
CA LEU A 46 -5.88 -10.94 -7.55
C LEU A 46 -4.94 -12.15 -7.57
N PRO A 47 -5.21 -13.18 -8.39
CA PRO A 47 -4.28 -14.27 -8.57
C PRO A 47 -2.91 -13.77 -9.06
N ILE A 48 -1.84 -14.41 -8.59
CA ILE A 48 -0.50 -14.17 -9.12
C ILE A 48 -0.28 -15.13 -10.29
N GLU A 49 -0.17 -14.55 -11.49
CA GLU A 49 0.11 -15.29 -12.72
C GLU A 49 1.45 -16.04 -12.63
N ALA A 50 1.52 -17.22 -13.27
CA ALA A 50 2.70 -18.08 -13.21
C ALA A 50 3.98 -17.37 -13.68
N GLU A 51 3.86 -16.56 -14.73
CA GLU A 51 4.95 -15.78 -15.32
C GLU A 51 5.44 -14.66 -14.40
N ALA A 52 4.56 -14.15 -13.52
CA ALA A 52 4.89 -13.09 -12.57
C ALA A 52 5.67 -13.61 -11.35
N LYS A 53 5.51 -14.90 -11.00
CA LYS A 53 6.16 -15.51 -9.82
C LYS A 53 7.68 -15.34 -9.81
N LYS A 54 8.33 -15.36 -10.98
CA LYS A 54 9.80 -15.17 -11.09
C LYS A 54 10.30 -13.78 -10.66
N PHE A 55 9.40 -12.79 -10.58
CA PHE A 55 9.71 -11.42 -10.16
C PHE A 55 9.27 -11.12 -8.71
N LEU A 56 8.59 -12.06 -8.06
CA LEU A 56 7.99 -11.87 -6.74
C LEU A 56 8.64 -12.78 -5.69
N PRO A 57 8.72 -12.34 -4.43
CA PRO A 57 9.13 -13.19 -3.32
C PRO A 57 8.32 -14.49 -3.28
N SER A 58 8.98 -15.60 -2.99
CA SER A 58 8.35 -16.93 -2.91
C SER A 58 7.26 -17.01 -1.86
N SER A 59 7.33 -16.18 -0.81
CA SER A 59 6.29 -16.07 0.22
C SER A 59 4.92 -15.67 -0.34
N LEU A 60 4.88 -15.00 -1.50
CA LEU A 60 3.64 -14.55 -2.13
C LEU A 60 3.03 -15.62 -3.06
N HIS A 61 3.83 -16.55 -3.58
CA HIS A 61 3.48 -17.40 -4.73
C HIS A 61 2.22 -18.25 -4.57
N ASN A 62 1.91 -18.63 -3.32
CA ASN A 62 0.82 -19.53 -2.98
C ASN A 62 -0.11 -18.93 -1.92
N LEU A 63 -0.09 -17.60 -1.75
CA LEU A 63 -1.07 -16.93 -0.91
C LEU A 63 -2.49 -17.12 -1.48
N PRO A 64 -3.51 -17.28 -0.63
CA PRO A 64 -4.90 -17.37 -1.09
C PRO A 64 -5.33 -16.05 -1.72
N VAL A 65 -6.21 -16.13 -2.71
CA VAL A 65 -6.89 -14.96 -3.28
C VAL A 65 -8.08 -14.64 -2.39
N ILE A 66 -8.02 -13.52 -1.67
CA ILE A 66 -9.11 -13.04 -0.79
C ILE A 66 -10.08 -12.16 -1.58
N GLY A 67 -9.59 -11.35 -2.52
CA GLY A 67 -10.46 -10.55 -3.40
C GLY A 67 -10.78 -9.16 -2.87
N LYS A 68 -12.04 -8.72 -2.97
CA LYS A 68 -12.42 -7.34 -2.63
C LYS A 68 -12.60 -7.17 -1.12
N TYR A 69 -12.69 -5.92 -0.66
CA TYR A 69 -13.01 -5.61 0.74
C TYR A 69 -14.38 -6.17 1.18
N SER A 70 -15.26 -6.49 0.23
CA SER A 70 -16.57 -7.09 0.47
C SER A 70 -16.53 -8.59 0.75
N GLU A 71 -15.40 -9.27 0.52
CA GLU A 71 -15.21 -10.70 0.80
C GLU A 71 -14.91 -10.93 2.28
N THR A 72 -15.83 -10.46 3.14
CA THR A 72 -15.63 -10.36 4.59
C THR A 72 -15.36 -11.69 5.27
N GLN A 73 -16.02 -12.78 4.82
CA GLN A 73 -15.77 -14.11 5.36
C GLN A 73 -14.34 -14.58 5.07
N ALA A 74 -13.84 -14.38 3.84
CA ALA A 74 -12.47 -14.74 3.47
C ALA A 74 -11.44 -13.91 4.25
N ILE A 75 -11.73 -12.63 4.51
CA ILE A 75 -10.89 -11.76 5.35
C ILE A 75 -10.83 -12.30 6.79
N MET A 76 -11.96 -12.73 7.36
CA MET A 76 -12.02 -13.31 8.71
C MET A 76 -11.26 -14.64 8.79
N ASP A 77 -11.45 -15.53 7.82
CA ASP A 77 -10.78 -16.83 7.75
C ASP A 77 -9.25 -16.68 7.63
N ALA A 78 -8.81 -15.60 6.97
CA ALA A 78 -7.40 -15.24 6.86
C ALA A 78 -6.81 -14.67 8.16
N ARG A 79 -7.58 -14.50 9.25
CA ARG A 79 -7.09 -14.02 10.57
C ARG A 79 -6.22 -12.77 10.44
N VAL A 80 -6.72 -11.75 9.76
CA VAL A 80 -5.97 -10.50 9.50
C VAL A 80 -5.83 -9.70 10.80
N ASP A 81 -4.61 -9.20 11.08
CA ASP A 81 -4.33 -8.31 12.21
C ASP A 81 -4.64 -6.85 11.87
N LEU A 82 -4.41 -6.46 10.61
CA LEU A 82 -4.56 -5.09 10.11
C LEU A 82 -4.93 -5.07 8.62
N ILE A 83 -5.91 -4.25 8.24
CA ILE A 83 -6.25 -4.01 6.83
C ILE A 83 -5.65 -2.67 6.36
N LEU A 84 -4.93 -2.70 5.25
CA LEU A 84 -4.43 -1.50 4.58
C LEU A 84 -5.42 -1.09 3.47
N LEU A 85 -6.18 -0.04 3.72
CA LEU A 85 -6.98 0.62 2.70
C LEU A 85 -6.14 1.64 1.94
N TRP A 86 -6.44 1.77 0.65
CA TRP A 86 -5.82 2.74 -0.23
C TRP A 86 -6.83 3.83 -0.56
N ALA A 87 -6.46 5.09 -0.41
CA ALA A 87 -7.33 6.21 -0.71
C ALA A 87 -6.57 7.34 -1.40
N GLU A 88 -7.34 8.19 -2.07
CA GLU A 88 -6.84 9.43 -2.67
C GLU A 88 -7.16 10.60 -1.75
N LYS A 89 -6.34 11.66 -1.72
CA LYS A 89 -6.59 12.82 -0.84
C LYS A 89 -7.93 13.51 -1.11
N ALA A 90 -8.41 13.49 -2.36
CA ALA A 90 -9.72 14.04 -2.71
C ALA A 90 -10.89 13.22 -2.12
N ALA A 91 -10.68 11.94 -1.85
CA ALA A 91 -11.65 11.02 -1.27
C ALA A 91 -10.94 10.11 -0.24
N PRO A 92 -10.48 10.67 0.90
CA PRO A 92 -9.61 9.96 1.84
C PRO A 92 -10.34 8.85 2.62
N PHE A 93 -11.66 8.76 2.47
CA PHE A 93 -12.51 7.77 3.10
C PHE A 93 -13.31 7.01 2.05
N HIS A 94 -13.37 5.68 2.20
CA HIS A 94 -14.20 4.83 1.35
C HIS A 94 -15.35 4.22 2.18
N LYS A 95 -16.46 4.96 2.30
CA LYS A 95 -17.62 4.61 3.14
C LYS A 95 -18.08 3.16 3.00
N LYS A 96 -18.11 2.64 1.76
CA LYS A 96 -18.52 1.24 1.51
C LYS A 96 -17.54 0.22 2.11
N SER A 97 -16.23 0.50 2.07
CA SER A 97 -15.23 -0.36 2.72
C SER A 97 -15.38 -0.30 4.23
N GLU A 98 -15.54 0.89 4.80
CA GLU A 98 -15.71 1.03 6.25
C GLU A 98 -16.96 0.32 6.76
N GLN A 99 -18.08 0.44 6.05
CA GLN A 99 -19.33 -0.26 6.37
C GLN A 99 -19.16 -1.79 6.31
N ALA A 100 -18.36 -2.31 5.38
CA ALA A 100 -18.11 -3.74 5.25
C ALA A 100 -17.12 -4.26 6.33
N LEU A 101 -16.10 -3.48 6.67
CA LEU A 101 -14.99 -3.92 7.51
C LEU A 101 -15.19 -3.65 9.01
N THR A 102 -15.90 -2.57 9.38
CA THR A 102 -16.15 -2.22 10.79
C THR A 102 -16.79 -3.38 11.59
N PRO A 103 -17.80 -4.11 11.09
CA PRO A 103 -18.41 -5.21 11.82
C PRO A 103 -17.45 -6.39 12.11
N LEU A 104 -16.32 -6.48 11.39
CA LEU A 104 -15.34 -7.55 11.59
C LEU A 104 -14.49 -7.36 12.85
N GLY A 105 -14.45 -6.14 13.40
CA GLY A 105 -13.59 -5.81 14.55
C GLY A 105 -12.09 -5.82 14.22
N ILE A 106 -11.73 -5.94 12.94
CA ILE A 106 -10.34 -5.87 12.46
C ILE A 106 -10.01 -4.40 12.19
N PRO A 107 -8.93 -3.85 12.78
CA PRO A 107 -8.56 -2.47 12.52
C PRO A 107 -8.12 -2.28 11.06
N PHE A 108 -8.43 -1.11 10.51
CA PHE A 108 -8.02 -0.73 9.17
C PHE A 108 -7.46 0.69 9.16
N ILE A 109 -6.40 0.90 8.38
CA ILE A 109 -5.73 2.19 8.22
C ILE A 109 -5.72 2.61 6.76
N TYR A 110 -5.68 3.91 6.50
CA TYR A 110 -5.48 4.43 5.15
C TYR A 110 -4.01 4.74 4.88
N ALA A 111 -3.50 4.24 3.75
CA ALA A 111 -2.47 4.93 3.00
C ALA A 111 -3.16 5.90 2.03
N VAL A 112 -2.81 7.18 2.13
CA VAL A 112 -3.40 8.25 1.32
C VAL A 112 -2.37 8.75 0.34
N LEU A 113 -2.70 8.65 -0.94
CA LEU A 113 -1.92 9.19 -2.02
C LEU A 113 -2.60 10.50 -2.48
N LYS A 114 -1.89 11.61 -2.58
CA LYS A 114 -2.54 12.91 -2.77
C LYS A 114 -2.98 13.13 -4.20
N ASP A 115 -2.15 12.70 -5.14
CA ASP A 115 -2.43 12.71 -6.57
C ASP A 115 -1.89 11.43 -7.19
N LEU A 116 -2.75 10.60 -7.82
CA LEU A 116 -2.36 9.35 -8.49
C LEU A 116 -1.20 9.53 -9.49
N VAL A 117 -1.00 10.74 -9.99
CA VAL A 117 0.07 11.11 -10.92
C VAL A 117 1.34 11.56 -10.20
N ASP A 118 1.25 12.08 -8.97
CA ASP A 118 2.42 12.53 -8.22
C ASP A 118 3.08 11.39 -7.44
N LEU A 119 4.10 10.80 -8.09
CA LEU A 119 4.90 9.73 -7.51
C LEU A 119 5.63 10.14 -6.21
N ARG A 120 5.72 11.43 -5.87
CA ARG A 120 6.38 11.91 -4.64
C ARG A 120 5.66 11.45 -3.38
N ASP A 121 4.36 11.16 -3.46
CA ASP A 121 3.59 10.72 -2.29
C ASP A 121 3.94 9.29 -1.83
N TYR A 122 4.63 8.48 -2.65
CA TYR A 122 5.04 7.14 -2.23
C TYR A 122 6.07 7.15 -1.10
N ALA A 123 6.99 8.13 -1.05
CA ALA A 123 8.01 8.18 0.00
C ALA A 123 7.40 8.37 1.41
N PRO A 124 6.48 9.32 1.64
CA PRO A 124 5.71 9.38 2.88
C PRO A 124 4.95 8.10 3.22
N ILE A 125 4.36 7.41 2.23
CA ILE A 125 3.64 6.15 2.49
C ILE A 125 4.61 5.06 2.97
N TYR A 126 5.79 4.91 2.36
CA TYR A 126 6.79 3.94 2.83
C TYR A 126 7.26 4.22 4.25
N ARG A 127 7.54 5.48 4.59
CA ARG A 127 7.93 5.87 5.96
C ARG A 127 6.82 5.58 6.97
N PHE A 128 5.58 5.91 6.61
CA PHE A 128 4.40 5.63 7.43
C PHE A 128 4.26 4.12 7.68
N LEU A 129 4.22 3.32 6.61
CA LEU A 129 4.08 1.87 6.72
C LEU A 129 5.23 1.24 7.50
N GLY A 130 6.47 1.67 7.25
CA GLY A 130 7.65 1.24 8.00
C GLY A 130 7.47 1.42 9.51
N LYS A 131 7.02 2.59 9.97
CA LYS A 131 6.71 2.84 11.40
C LYS A 131 5.57 1.98 11.93
N ILE A 132 4.52 1.77 11.12
CA ILE A 132 3.37 0.95 11.52
C ILE A 132 3.76 -0.51 11.74
N ILE A 133 4.64 -1.06 10.90
CA ILE A 133 5.01 -2.49 10.92
C ILE A 133 6.35 -2.79 11.59
N GLY A 134 7.00 -1.77 12.19
CA GLY A 134 8.30 -1.92 12.87
C GLY A 134 9.46 -2.21 11.90
N ARG A 135 9.43 -1.60 10.72
CA ARG A 135 10.43 -1.69 9.65
C ARG A 135 10.83 -0.31 9.16
N GLU A 136 11.12 0.58 10.09
CA GLU A 136 11.48 1.98 9.81
C GLU A 136 12.66 2.08 8.84
N SER A 137 13.69 1.25 8.99
CA SER A 137 14.85 1.23 8.10
C SER A 137 14.50 0.82 6.67
N GLU A 138 13.66 -0.21 6.48
CA GLU A 138 13.20 -0.64 5.15
C GLU A 138 12.27 0.40 4.51
N GLY A 139 11.39 0.99 5.32
CA GLY A 139 10.53 2.10 4.90
C GLY A 139 11.34 3.30 4.43
N GLU A 140 12.37 3.69 5.18
CA GLU A 140 13.24 4.80 4.80
C GLU A 140 14.04 4.48 3.53
N LEU A 141 14.58 3.25 3.42
CA LEU A 141 15.31 2.81 2.23
C LEU A 141 14.47 2.95 0.96
N ARG A 142 13.20 2.48 1.00
CA ARG A 142 12.27 2.59 -0.14
C ARG A 142 11.85 4.04 -0.40
N ALA A 143 11.65 4.84 0.64
CA ALA A 143 11.32 6.25 0.52
C ALA A 143 12.44 7.03 -0.19
N LEU A 144 13.68 6.86 0.26
CA LEU A 144 14.86 7.48 -0.36
C LEU A 144 15.05 7.04 -1.81
N TYR A 145 14.77 5.76 -2.11
CA TYR A 145 14.80 5.28 -3.49
C TYR A 145 13.79 6.04 -4.36
N CYS A 146 12.53 6.15 -3.93
CA CYS A 146 11.50 6.91 -4.64
C CYS A 146 11.93 8.37 -4.87
N GLU A 147 12.40 9.04 -3.83
CA GLU A 147 12.87 10.44 -3.90
C GLU A 147 14.01 10.58 -4.92
N SER A 148 15.00 9.68 -4.87
CA SER A 148 16.17 9.72 -5.77
C SER A 148 15.81 9.51 -7.24
N VAL A 149 14.86 8.62 -7.54
CA VAL A 149 14.41 8.34 -8.91
C VAL A 149 13.66 9.54 -9.48
N ILE A 150 12.80 10.17 -8.67
CA ILE A 150 12.04 11.36 -9.06
C ILE A 150 13.01 12.52 -9.30
N GLU A 151 13.94 12.79 -8.37
CA GLU A 151 14.92 13.86 -8.51
C GLU A 151 15.80 13.66 -9.77
N LYS A 152 16.20 12.41 -10.06
CA LYS A 152 16.93 12.08 -11.27
C LYS A 152 16.12 12.38 -12.53
N ALA A 153 14.83 12.01 -12.55
CA ALA A 153 13.94 12.28 -13.67
C ALA A 153 13.76 13.79 -13.90
N GLU A 154 13.55 14.56 -12.83
CA GLU A 154 13.45 16.03 -12.90
C GLU A 154 14.73 16.66 -13.46
N LYS A 155 15.90 16.24 -12.97
CA LYS A 155 17.20 16.73 -13.47
C LYS A 155 17.40 16.47 -14.96
N ILE A 156 16.86 15.37 -15.49
CA ILE A 156 16.92 15.06 -16.92
C ILE A 156 15.93 15.96 -17.68
N VAL A 157 14.67 16.02 -17.26
CA VAL A 157 13.61 16.76 -17.95
C VAL A 157 13.88 18.27 -17.97
N ASN A 158 14.49 18.82 -16.91
CA ASN A 158 14.86 20.24 -16.81
C ASN A 158 15.99 20.64 -17.77
N LYS A 159 16.75 19.69 -18.31
CA LYS A 159 17.76 19.95 -19.35
C LYS A 159 17.18 19.98 -20.77
N VAL A 160 15.95 19.51 -20.95
CA VAL A 160 15.30 19.44 -22.27
C VAL A 160 14.36 20.63 -22.47
N HIS A 161 14.62 21.42 -23.51
CA HIS A 161 13.78 22.57 -23.83
C HIS A 161 12.33 22.11 -24.12
N PRO A 162 11.28 22.82 -23.66
CA PRO A 162 9.90 22.36 -23.79
C PRO A 162 9.47 21.99 -25.22
N ARG A 163 10.00 22.67 -26.24
CA ARG A 163 9.73 22.38 -27.66
C ARG A 163 10.39 21.11 -28.20
N GLU A 164 11.40 20.58 -27.52
CA GLU A 164 12.14 19.36 -27.89
C GLU A 164 11.60 18.12 -27.17
N ARG A 165 10.66 18.31 -26.23
CA ARG A 165 10.07 17.19 -25.48
C ARG A 165 9.22 16.33 -26.42
N PRO A 166 9.40 15.00 -26.43
CA PRO A 166 8.59 14.10 -27.24
C PRO A 166 7.10 14.25 -26.94
N ARG A 167 6.28 14.25 -27.98
CA ARG A 167 4.82 14.20 -27.83
C ARG A 167 4.42 12.77 -27.53
N VAL A 168 3.68 12.57 -26.44
CA VAL A 168 3.17 11.27 -26.02
C VAL A 168 1.66 11.24 -26.23
N TYR A 169 1.16 10.15 -26.79
CA TYR A 169 -0.26 9.83 -26.85
C TYR A 169 -0.52 8.61 -25.99
N TYR A 170 -1.42 8.75 -25.02
CA TYR A 170 -1.88 7.68 -24.15
C TYR A 170 -3.39 7.50 -24.42
N ALA A 171 -3.76 6.35 -24.97
CA ALA A 171 -5.13 5.98 -25.35
C ALA A 171 -5.56 4.69 -24.67
#